data_AF-A0A8H5H7V3-F1
#
_entry.id   AF-A0A8H5H7V3-F1
#
_cell.length_a   1.000
_cell.length_b   1.000
_cell.length_c   1.000
_cell.angle_alpha   90.00
_cell.angle_beta   90.00
_cell.angle_gamma   90.00
#
_symmetry.space_group_name_H-M   'P 1'
#
loop_
_entity.id
_entity.type
_entity.pdbx_description
1 polymer ?
#
loop_
_entity_poly.entity_id
_entity_poly.type
_entity_poly.pdbx_seq_one_letter_code
_entity_poly.pdbx_strand_id
1 'polypeptide(L)'
;MTTRRPRPTHFIAVSLHTNPALRTRIAAFQSSLHAASPPIRGLDPSITIEPIRFHLTLGVMALSKEPTSPEMTVSPDTRTVSTALALLRSLKPRLDAILDSDGGEHADHAGLQVVLDALDIMRPVSAAGASDDVWADVLYLAPRETGVDGVKLRKIADCVERTFKKAGYVTETRPLKLDTYLHCTVLNTSKRRPARARGQHFCYSDILRALAPATTPTLHPPAYFAVPAPAPASTTITTADTTTATKTLPPPPAPVPLTRALALALDLRWRRRFWCTSSRSGLWAAARRTGRMSAAGVCRWVVEVCGGS
;
A
#
# COMPACT_ATOMS: atom_id res chain seq x y z
N MET A 1 -4.91 35.34 -17.71
CA MET A 1 -4.68 33.98 -18.25
C MET A 1 -4.41 33.03 -17.10
N THR A 2 -5.30 32.08 -16.81
CA THR A 2 -5.08 31.10 -15.73
C THR A 2 -4.26 29.94 -16.27
N THR A 3 -3.01 29.80 -15.83
CA THR A 3 -2.18 28.64 -16.19
C THR A 3 -2.82 27.38 -15.61
N ARG A 4 -3.10 26.39 -16.47
CA ARG A 4 -3.68 25.11 -16.04
C ARG A 4 -2.70 24.42 -15.10
N ARG A 5 -3.17 23.98 -13.93
CA ARG A 5 -2.34 23.20 -12.99
C ARG A 5 -1.77 21.97 -13.73
N PRO A 6 -0.46 21.71 -13.64
CA PRO A 6 0.15 20.58 -14.32
C PRO A 6 -0.41 19.27 -13.75
N ARG A 7 -0.64 18.29 -14.63
CA ARG A 7 -1.13 16.97 -14.23
C ARG A 7 -0.02 16.23 -13.46
N PRO A 8 -0.31 15.62 -12.30
CA PRO A 8 0.67 14.80 -11.60
C PRO A 8 1.20 13.66 -12.49
N THR A 9 2.51 13.46 -12.49
CA THR A 9 3.20 12.43 -13.26
C THR A 9 3.91 11.41 -12.38
N HIS A 10 4.28 11.81 -11.16
CA HIS A 10 5.03 10.99 -10.20
C HIS A 10 4.42 11.09 -8.81
N PHE A 11 4.80 10.19 -7.93
CA PHE A 11 4.40 10.19 -6.53
C PHE A 11 5.48 9.58 -5.64
N ILE A 12 5.52 9.97 -4.37
CA ILE A 12 6.33 9.32 -3.33
C ILE A 12 5.43 8.31 -2.63
N ALA A 13 5.94 7.11 -2.36
CA ALA A 13 5.17 6.11 -1.65
C ALA A 13 6.01 5.20 -0.76
N VAL A 14 5.36 4.66 0.28
CA VAL A 14 5.85 3.52 1.05
C VAL A 14 5.38 2.25 0.35
N SER A 15 6.31 1.44 -0.16
CA SER A 15 5.99 0.17 -0.79
C SER A 15 5.59 -0.87 0.25
N LEU A 16 4.46 -1.55 0.04
CA LEU A 16 3.97 -2.61 0.94
C LEU A 16 4.16 -4.03 0.39
N HIS A 17 4.50 -4.15 -0.90
CA HIS A 17 4.60 -5.45 -1.59
C HIS A 17 5.76 -6.35 -1.13
N THR A 18 6.71 -5.80 -0.37
CA THR A 18 7.87 -6.52 0.17
C THR A 18 7.47 -7.49 1.29
N ASN A 19 6.29 -7.31 1.90
CA ASN A 19 5.76 -8.20 2.93
C ASN A 19 4.93 -9.35 2.30
N PRO A 20 5.45 -10.58 2.23
CA PRO A 20 4.73 -11.70 1.61
C PRO A 20 3.45 -12.08 2.37
N ALA A 21 3.43 -11.96 3.70
CA ALA A 21 2.25 -12.28 4.50
C ALA A 21 1.09 -11.31 4.21
N LEU A 22 1.38 -10.02 4.08
CA LEU A 22 0.41 -9.03 3.62
C LEU A 22 -0.14 -9.41 2.24
N ARG A 23 0.73 -9.69 1.26
CA ARG A 23 0.30 -10.04 -0.10
C ARG A 23 -0.62 -11.26 -0.12
N THR A 24 -0.25 -12.33 0.58
CA THR A 24 -1.04 -13.58 0.63
C THR A 24 -2.42 -13.32 1.21
N ARG A 25 -2.47 -12.62 2.35
CA ARG A 25 -3.75 -12.35 2.98
C ARG A 25 -4.61 -11.40 2.11
N ILE A 26 -4.03 -10.38 1.46
CA ILE A 26 -4.78 -9.47 0.57
C ILE A 26 -5.31 -10.23 -0.64
N ALA A 27 -4.51 -11.12 -1.22
CA ALA A 27 -4.95 -11.97 -2.31
C ALA A 27 -6.15 -12.83 -1.86
N ALA A 28 -6.09 -13.43 -0.67
CA ALA A 28 -7.20 -14.19 -0.10
C ALA A 28 -8.46 -13.32 0.09
N PHE A 29 -8.31 -12.10 0.61
CA PHE A 29 -9.40 -11.13 0.74
C PHE A 29 -10.01 -10.76 -0.62
N GLN A 30 -9.18 -10.51 -1.63
CA GLN A 30 -9.66 -10.21 -2.98
C GLN A 30 -10.40 -11.40 -3.59
N SER A 31 -9.87 -12.61 -3.42
CA SER A 31 -10.53 -13.84 -3.85
C SER A 31 -11.88 -14.05 -3.16
N SER A 32 -12.00 -13.76 -1.86
CA SER A 32 -13.27 -13.88 -1.15
C SER A 32 -14.32 -12.87 -1.63
N LEU A 33 -13.91 -11.65 -2.00
CA LEU A 33 -14.82 -10.68 -2.62
C LEU A 33 -15.36 -11.20 -3.97
N HIS A 34 -14.49 -11.75 -4.82
CA HIS A 34 -14.90 -12.29 -6.12
C HIS A 34 -15.74 -13.57 -6.02
N ALA A 35 -15.58 -14.33 -4.93
CA ALA A 35 -16.37 -15.53 -4.64
C ALA A 35 -17.67 -15.25 -3.86
N ALA A 36 -17.98 -13.98 -3.56
CA ALA A 36 -19.16 -13.62 -2.78
C ALA A 36 -20.46 -14.09 -3.46
N SER A 37 -21.41 -14.55 -2.65
CA SER A 37 -22.75 -14.95 -3.08
C SER A 37 -23.81 -14.25 -2.20
N PRO A 38 -24.69 -13.40 -2.77
CA PRO A 38 -24.75 -13.04 -4.20
C PRO A 38 -23.50 -12.25 -4.65
N PRO A 39 -23.18 -12.23 -5.96
CA PRO A 39 -22.06 -11.45 -6.49
C PRO A 39 -22.18 -9.96 -6.16
N ILE A 40 -21.05 -9.34 -5.80
CA ILE A 40 -20.98 -7.91 -5.50
C ILE A 40 -21.22 -7.11 -6.79
N ARG A 41 -22.25 -6.26 -6.81
CA ARG A 41 -22.60 -5.48 -8.01
C ARG A 41 -21.47 -4.52 -8.39
N GLY A 42 -21.13 -4.52 -9.67
CA GLY A 42 -20.09 -3.66 -10.24
C GLY A 42 -18.66 -4.08 -9.88
N LEU A 43 -18.44 -5.18 -9.16
CA LEU A 43 -17.12 -5.75 -8.93
C LEU A 43 -16.70 -6.62 -10.12
N ASP A 44 -15.49 -6.39 -10.65
CA ASP A 44 -14.87 -7.26 -11.65
C ASP A 44 -13.33 -7.28 -11.47
N PRO A 45 -12.63 -8.29 -12.01
CA PRO A 45 -11.18 -8.43 -11.79
C PRO A 45 -10.33 -7.24 -12.29
N SER A 46 -10.78 -6.51 -13.32
CA SER A 46 -10.01 -5.40 -13.90
C SER A 46 -9.90 -4.16 -13.00
N ILE A 47 -10.78 -4.04 -12.00
CA ILE A 47 -10.73 -2.96 -11.00
C ILE A 47 -9.97 -3.36 -9.74
N THR A 48 -9.59 -4.63 -9.58
CA THR A 48 -8.79 -5.11 -8.45
C THR A 48 -7.32 -4.71 -8.64
N ILE A 49 -6.73 -4.09 -7.61
CA ILE A 49 -5.30 -3.76 -7.62
C ILE A 49 -4.52 -5.02 -7.25
N GLU A 50 -3.56 -5.42 -8.07
CA GLU A 50 -2.68 -6.55 -7.76
C GLU A 50 -1.86 -6.28 -6.49
N PRO A 51 -1.71 -7.26 -5.57
CA PRO A 51 -0.98 -7.08 -4.31
C PRO A 51 0.46 -6.58 -4.48
N ILE A 52 1.12 -6.88 -5.61
CA ILE A 52 2.48 -6.39 -5.91
C ILE A 52 2.54 -4.87 -6.10
N ARG A 53 1.41 -4.23 -6.38
CA ARG A 53 1.29 -2.79 -6.63
C ARG A 53 0.89 -2.01 -5.37
N PHE A 54 0.78 -2.68 -4.22
CA PHE A 54 0.32 -2.07 -2.98
C PHE A 54 1.37 -1.11 -2.42
N HIS A 55 0.90 0.10 -2.12
CA HIS A 55 1.72 1.17 -1.60
C HIS A 55 0.84 2.19 -0.86
N LEU A 56 1.45 2.97 0.03
CA LEU A 56 0.84 4.15 0.65
C LEU A 56 1.43 5.39 -0.01
N THR A 57 0.60 6.21 -0.66
CA THR A 57 1.07 7.45 -1.31
C THR A 57 1.29 8.55 -0.28
N LEU A 58 2.53 9.08 -0.20
CA LEU A 58 2.92 10.18 0.68
C LEU A 58 2.79 11.56 0.02
N GLY A 59 2.85 11.62 -1.31
CA GLY A 59 2.70 12.87 -2.04
C GLY A 59 2.71 12.65 -3.54
N VAL A 60 2.04 13.53 -4.28
CA VAL A 60 1.99 13.52 -5.76
C VAL A 60 2.67 14.77 -6.31
N MET A 61 3.37 14.64 -7.43
CA MET A 61 4.14 15.72 -8.02
C MET A 61 4.11 15.67 -9.55
N ALA A 62 4.37 16.80 -10.17
CA ALA A 62 4.56 16.93 -11.61
C ALA A 62 6.05 17.23 -11.86
N LEU A 63 6.76 16.25 -12.40
CA LEU A 63 8.17 16.39 -12.77
C LEU A 63 8.31 16.55 -14.28
N SER A 64 9.23 17.41 -14.67
CA SER A 64 9.68 17.61 -16.05
C SER A 64 10.63 16.50 -16.48
N LYS A 65 10.77 16.30 -17.79
CA LYS A 65 11.81 15.42 -18.34
C LYS A 65 13.18 16.01 -18.05
N GLU A 66 14.18 15.14 -17.87
CA GLU A 66 15.57 15.58 -17.80
C GLU A 66 15.97 16.26 -19.12
N PRO A 67 16.76 17.34 -19.07
CA PRO A 67 17.28 17.97 -20.28
C PRO A 67 18.14 16.96 -21.05
N THR A 68 17.78 16.67 -22.29
CA THR A 68 18.53 15.73 -23.15
C THR A 68 19.75 16.39 -23.79
N SER A 69 19.82 17.72 -23.80
CA SER A 69 20.94 18.48 -24.35
C SER A 69 21.64 19.27 -23.23
N PRO A 70 22.98 19.20 -23.13
CA PRO A 70 23.76 19.94 -22.14
C PRO A 70 23.75 21.46 -22.37
N GLU A 71 23.37 21.94 -23.56
CA GLU A 71 23.33 23.38 -23.88
C GLU A 71 22.05 24.09 -23.42
N MET A 72 21.00 23.36 -23.04
CA MET A 72 19.80 23.98 -22.49
C MET A 72 20.10 24.47 -21.06
N THR A 73 20.12 25.79 -20.89
CA THR A 73 20.18 26.44 -19.57
C THR A 73 18.98 25.98 -18.73
N VAL A 74 19.25 25.09 -17.78
CA VAL A 74 18.23 24.60 -16.85
C VAL A 74 17.83 25.76 -15.95
N SER A 75 16.60 26.24 -16.10
CA SER A 75 16.05 27.20 -15.14
C SER A 75 16.15 26.59 -13.74
N PRO A 76 16.61 27.35 -12.73
CA PRO A 76 16.73 26.84 -11.34
C PRO A 76 15.41 26.30 -10.78
N ASP A 77 14.27 26.66 -11.39
CA ASP A 77 12.94 26.19 -11.01
C ASP A 77 12.53 24.86 -11.67
N THR A 78 13.39 24.25 -12.49
CA THR A 78 13.09 23.02 -13.21
C THR A 78 13.08 21.82 -12.26
N ARG A 79 11.89 21.30 -11.98
CA ARG A 79 11.70 20.11 -11.14
C ARG A 79 11.85 18.85 -11.99
N THR A 80 12.89 18.09 -11.75
CA THR A 80 13.19 16.84 -12.47
C THR A 80 13.17 15.65 -11.52
N VAL A 81 13.36 14.45 -12.06
CA VAL A 81 13.50 13.24 -11.24
C VAL A 81 14.76 13.33 -10.39
N SER A 82 15.89 13.68 -10.98
CA SER A 82 17.18 13.75 -10.29
C SER A 82 17.13 14.67 -9.07
N THR A 83 16.56 15.87 -9.23
CA THR A 83 16.43 16.88 -8.17
C THR A 83 15.44 16.44 -7.07
N ALA A 84 14.35 15.76 -7.43
CA ALA A 84 13.42 15.16 -6.47
C ALA A 84 14.08 14.03 -5.65
N LEU A 85 14.90 13.17 -6.28
CA LEU A 85 15.64 12.12 -5.57
C LEU A 85 16.71 12.70 -4.64
N ALA A 86 17.41 13.74 -5.07
CA ALA A 86 18.37 14.44 -4.21
C ALA A 86 17.66 15.01 -2.96
N LEU A 87 16.49 15.62 -3.14
CA LEU A 87 15.68 16.08 -2.01
C LEU A 87 15.25 14.93 -1.09
N LEU A 88 14.78 13.80 -1.66
CA LEU A 88 14.40 12.63 -0.84
C LEU A 88 15.58 12.07 -0.05
N ARG A 89 16.77 11.98 -0.65
CA ARG A 89 18.00 11.54 0.05
C ARG A 89 18.35 12.49 1.19
N SER A 90 18.20 13.80 0.98
CA SER A 90 18.47 14.80 2.02
C SER A 90 17.56 14.66 3.24
N LEU A 91 16.39 14.03 3.09
CA LEU A 91 15.47 13.76 4.20
C LEU A 91 15.91 12.59 5.09
N LYS A 92 16.77 11.69 4.60
CA LYS A 92 17.11 10.45 5.31
C LYS A 92 17.50 10.67 6.78
N PRO A 93 18.42 11.59 7.15
CA PRO A 93 18.80 11.77 8.55
C PRO A 93 17.62 12.19 9.45
N ARG A 94 16.69 12.99 8.93
CA ARG A 94 15.49 13.43 9.65
C ARG A 94 14.47 12.29 9.79
N LEU A 95 14.36 11.44 8.78
CA LEU A 95 13.49 10.27 8.83
C LEU A 95 14.02 9.23 9.81
N ASP A 96 15.33 8.97 9.80
CA ASP A 96 16.01 8.09 10.75
C ASP A 96 15.78 8.60 12.19
N ALA A 97 15.97 9.89 12.44
CA ALA A 97 15.69 10.49 13.75
C ALA A 97 14.23 10.33 14.22
N ILE A 98 13.24 10.31 13.31
CA ILE A 98 11.82 10.04 13.65
C ILE A 98 11.62 8.55 13.96
N LEU A 99 12.30 7.66 13.24
CA LEU A 99 12.25 6.22 13.50
C LEU A 99 12.86 5.88 14.87
N ASP A 100 13.93 6.59 15.23
CA ASP A 100 14.69 6.40 16.48
C ASP A 100 14.11 7.19 17.67
N SER A 101 13.14 8.10 17.46
CA SER A 101 12.71 9.09 18.47
C SER A 101 12.05 8.51 19.73
N ASP A 102 11.78 7.21 19.77
CA ASP A 102 11.00 6.60 20.83
C ASP A 102 11.88 5.68 21.66
N GLY A 103 12.34 6.19 22.81
CA GLY A 103 12.97 5.41 23.89
C GLY A 103 11.97 4.52 24.65
N GLY A 104 10.98 3.96 23.95
CA GLY A 104 10.04 3.02 24.54
C GLY A 104 10.73 1.70 24.86
N GLU A 105 10.35 1.06 25.97
CA GLU A 105 10.86 -0.23 26.49
C GLU A 105 10.89 -1.39 25.50
N HIS A 106 10.36 -1.22 24.28
CA HIS A 106 10.44 -2.18 23.18
C HIS A 106 11.60 -1.89 22.24
N ALA A 107 12.82 -1.83 22.79
CA ALA A 107 14.07 -1.72 22.03
C ALA A 107 14.29 -2.89 21.04
N ASP A 108 13.50 -3.95 21.15
CA ASP A 108 13.59 -5.15 20.31
C ASP A 108 13.10 -4.95 18.86
N HIS A 109 12.38 -3.85 18.57
CA HIS A 109 11.86 -3.57 17.23
C HIS A 109 12.45 -2.28 16.65
N ALA A 110 13.60 -2.40 15.97
CA ALA A 110 14.24 -1.33 15.21
C ALA A 110 13.49 -1.02 13.88
N GLY A 111 12.23 -0.61 13.98
CA GLY A 111 11.39 -0.33 12.81
C GLY A 111 10.06 0.36 13.11
N LEU A 112 9.36 0.67 12.03
CA LEU A 112 8.01 1.22 12.02
C LEU A 112 7.00 0.12 11.68
N GLN A 113 6.08 -0.17 12.59
CA GLN A 113 5.02 -1.14 12.33
C GLN A 113 3.73 -0.46 11.82
N VAL A 114 3.49 -0.54 10.52
CA VAL A 114 2.26 -0.04 9.89
C VAL A 114 1.15 -1.07 10.00
N VAL A 115 0.20 -0.83 10.90
CA VAL A 115 -1.02 -1.64 10.99
C VAL A 115 -2.05 -1.09 10.00
N LEU A 116 -2.56 -1.89 9.06
CA LEU A 116 -3.74 -1.52 8.26
C LEU A 116 -4.96 -2.19 8.90
N ASP A 117 -6.00 -1.44 9.22
CA ASP A 117 -7.19 -2.00 9.89
C ASP A 117 -8.50 -1.24 9.64
N ALA A 118 -8.43 -0.14 8.89
CA ALA A 118 -9.61 0.60 8.46
C ALA A 118 -9.88 0.35 6.98
N LEU A 119 -11.00 -0.30 6.66
CA LEU A 119 -11.49 -0.47 5.29
C LEU A 119 -12.55 0.60 5.00
N ASP A 120 -12.34 1.41 3.97
CA ASP A 120 -13.19 2.58 3.70
C ASP A 120 -13.22 2.88 2.18
N ILE A 121 -14.06 3.83 1.76
CA ILE A 121 -14.27 4.19 0.35
C ILE A 121 -13.98 5.67 0.08
N MET A 122 -13.52 5.99 -1.14
CA MET A 122 -13.43 7.39 -1.59
C MET A 122 -14.56 7.73 -2.54
N ARG A 123 -15.10 8.94 -2.36
CA ARG A 123 -16.19 9.51 -3.16
C ARG A 123 -17.42 8.59 -3.15
N PRO A 124 -18.08 8.43 -2.00
CA PRO A 124 -19.36 7.75 -1.96
C PRO A 124 -20.34 8.46 -2.91
N VAL A 125 -21.01 7.67 -3.74
CA VAL A 125 -22.09 8.11 -4.61
C VAL A 125 -23.37 7.49 -4.07
N SER A 126 -24.29 8.33 -3.62
CA SER A 126 -25.65 7.89 -3.32
C SER A 126 -26.32 7.54 -4.64
N ALA A 127 -26.96 6.36 -4.70
CA ALA A 127 -27.78 6.02 -5.86
C ALA A 127 -28.86 7.10 -6.04
N ALA A 128 -29.11 7.52 -7.29
CA ALA A 128 -30.25 8.38 -7.61
C ALA A 128 -31.54 7.58 -7.39
N GLY A 129 -32.08 7.57 -6.18
CA GLY A 129 -33.29 6.83 -5.80
C GLY A 129 -33.36 6.53 -4.30
N ALA A 130 -34.46 5.91 -3.87
CA ALA A 130 -34.75 5.55 -2.47
C ALA A 130 -33.98 4.32 -1.95
N SER A 131 -32.85 3.96 -2.56
CA SER A 131 -32.03 2.82 -2.12
C SER A 131 -30.95 3.31 -1.15
N ASP A 132 -30.83 2.65 -0.01
CA ASP A 132 -29.76 2.86 0.99
C ASP A 132 -28.40 2.28 0.55
N ASP A 133 -28.27 1.82 -0.70
CA ASP A 133 -27.01 1.30 -1.22
C ASP A 133 -25.99 2.42 -1.44
N VAL A 134 -24.78 2.20 -0.91
CA VAL A 134 -23.63 3.08 -1.07
C VAL A 134 -22.77 2.58 -2.23
N TRP A 135 -22.50 3.45 -3.20
CA TRP A 135 -21.65 3.15 -4.35
C TRP A 135 -20.33 3.90 -4.25
N ALA A 136 -19.26 3.35 -4.82
CA ALA A 136 -17.95 3.97 -4.77
C ALA A 136 -17.06 3.67 -5.99
N ASP A 137 -16.05 4.52 -6.17
CA ASP A 137 -15.01 4.33 -7.20
C ASP A 137 -13.73 3.70 -6.66
N VAL A 138 -13.45 3.89 -5.37
CA VAL A 138 -12.20 3.43 -4.75
C VAL A 138 -12.50 2.78 -3.41
N LEU A 139 -12.05 1.55 -3.22
CA LEU A 139 -11.97 0.87 -1.92
C LEU A 139 -10.52 0.90 -1.46
N TYR A 140 -10.28 1.24 -0.20
CA TYR A 140 -8.93 1.30 0.33
C TYR A 140 -8.82 0.79 1.77
N LEU A 141 -7.59 0.41 2.14
CA LEU A 141 -7.18 0.13 3.51
C LEU A 141 -6.37 1.32 4.03
N ALA A 142 -6.77 1.90 5.16
CA ALA A 142 -6.03 2.95 5.85
C ALA A 142 -5.20 2.38 7.01
N PRO A 143 -4.03 2.98 7.29
CA PRO A 143 -3.25 2.63 8.46
C PRO A 143 -3.92 3.12 9.74
N ARG A 144 -3.69 2.38 10.82
CA ARG A 144 -4.05 2.77 12.18
C ARG A 144 -3.25 4.01 12.56
N GLU A 145 -3.95 5.04 12.97
CA GLU A 145 -3.34 6.33 13.32
C GLU A 145 -2.95 6.41 14.80
N THR A 146 -3.58 5.60 15.63
CA THR A 146 -3.35 5.55 17.08
C THR A 146 -2.19 4.64 17.42
N GLY A 147 -1.49 4.97 18.50
CA GLY A 147 -0.34 4.21 18.98
C GLY A 147 0.98 4.77 18.46
N VAL A 148 2.07 4.23 18.98
CA VAL A 148 3.44 4.71 18.77
C VAL A 148 3.78 4.77 17.28
N ASP A 149 3.60 3.65 16.56
CA ASP A 149 3.89 3.58 15.13
C ASP A 149 2.97 4.45 14.26
N GLY A 150 1.68 4.57 14.61
CA GLY A 150 0.76 5.45 13.90
C GLY A 150 1.20 6.92 13.96
N VAL A 151 1.69 7.35 15.13
CA VAL A 151 2.27 8.69 15.33
C VAL A 151 3.59 8.84 14.56
N LYS A 152 4.48 7.85 14.56
CA LYS A 152 5.71 7.87 13.75
C LYS A 152 5.41 7.98 12.26
N LEU A 153 4.49 7.16 11.74
CA LEU A 153 4.06 7.19 10.34
C LEU A 153 3.50 8.57 9.95
N ARG A 154 2.70 9.19 10.83
CA ARG A 154 2.22 10.56 10.65
C ARG A 154 3.37 11.56 10.55
N LYS A 155 4.31 11.53 11.49
CA LYS A 155 5.50 12.41 11.49
C LYS A 155 6.33 12.26 10.21
N ILE A 156 6.52 11.04 9.72
CA ILE A 156 7.22 10.74 8.47
C ILE A 156 6.47 11.33 7.27
N ALA A 157 5.17 11.06 7.15
CA ALA A 157 4.35 11.56 6.05
C ALA A 157 4.36 13.10 6.00
N ASP A 158 4.15 13.74 7.15
CA ASP A 158 4.20 15.18 7.33
C ASP A 158 5.58 15.78 6.97
N CYS A 159 6.67 15.12 7.39
CA CYS A 159 8.03 15.55 7.11
C CYS A 159 8.31 15.57 5.60
N VAL A 160 7.95 14.48 4.91
CA VAL A 160 8.11 14.35 3.46
C VAL A 160 7.25 15.38 2.73
N GLU A 161 5.96 15.44 3.04
CA GLU A 161 5.04 16.37 2.39
C GLU A 161 5.48 17.82 2.54
N ARG A 162 5.69 18.30 3.77
CA ARG A 162 6.07 19.70 4.02
C ARG A 162 7.36 20.07 3.30
N THR A 163 8.33 19.17 3.27
CA THR A 163 9.62 19.42 2.61
C THR A 163 9.43 19.50 1.09
N PHE A 164 8.70 18.56 0.48
CA PHE A 164 8.45 18.58 -0.96
C PHE A 164 7.52 19.73 -1.39
N LYS A 165 6.56 20.14 -0.55
CA LYS A 165 5.75 21.35 -0.77
C LYS A 165 6.60 22.62 -0.70
N LYS A 166 7.46 22.76 0.33
CA LYS A 166 8.36 23.92 0.49
C LYS A 166 9.34 24.05 -0.69
N ALA A 167 9.83 22.93 -1.22
CA ALA A 167 10.68 22.89 -2.40
C ALA A 167 9.91 23.00 -3.74
N GLY A 168 8.58 23.21 -3.69
CA GLY A 168 7.72 23.42 -4.85
C GLY A 168 7.31 22.16 -5.62
N TYR A 169 7.79 20.97 -5.30
CA TYR A 169 7.47 19.74 -6.04
C TYR A 169 5.99 19.37 -5.99
N VAL A 170 5.35 19.56 -4.84
CA VAL A 170 3.96 19.21 -4.62
C VAL A 170 3.09 20.44 -4.82
N THR A 171 2.28 20.43 -5.88
CA THR A 171 1.34 21.50 -6.23
C THR A 171 -0.07 21.26 -5.66
N GLU A 172 -0.29 20.12 -5.01
CA GLU A 172 -1.55 19.80 -4.36
C GLU A 172 -1.78 20.72 -3.15
N THR A 173 -2.81 21.54 -3.24
CA THR A 173 -3.16 22.53 -2.21
C THR A 173 -4.03 21.95 -1.10
N ARG A 174 -4.62 20.77 -1.33
CA ARG A 174 -5.42 20.13 -0.29
C ARG A 174 -4.53 19.76 0.90
N PRO A 175 -4.97 20.02 2.15
CA PRO A 175 -4.23 19.61 3.33
C PRO A 175 -4.20 18.09 3.40
N LEU A 176 -3.02 17.46 3.56
CA LEU A 176 -2.95 16.03 3.88
C LEU A 176 -3.45 15.81 5.31
N LYS A 177 -4.77 15.80 5.50
CA LYS A 177 -5.33 15.21 6.71
C LYS A 177 -5.01 13.71 6.66
N LEU A 178 -4.10 13.21 7.51
CA LEU A 178 -3.71 11.79 7.52
C LEU A 178 -4.95 10.87 7.47
N ASP A 179 -5.98 11.31 8.20
CA ASP A 179 -7.30 10.72 8.38
C ASP A 179 -8.08 10.54 7.06
N THR A 180 -7.67 11.24 5.99
CA THR A 180 -8.27 11.18 4.65
C THR A 180 -7.29 10.72 3.55
N TYR A 181 -5.98 10.88 3.73
CA TYR A 181 -5.04 10.77 2.61
C TYR A 181 -4.13 9.55 2.62
N LEU A 182 -3.77 8.99 3.78
CA LEU A 182 -2.90 7.82 3.77
C LEU A 182 -3.73 6.55 3.61
N HIS A 183 -3.62 5.93 2.43
CA HIS A 183 -4.42 4.77 2.09
C HIS A 183 -3.70 3.86 1.11
N CYS A 184 -4.02 2.57 1.18
CA CYS A 184 -3.61 1.54 0.24
C CYS A 184 -4.83 1.15 -0.59
N THR A 185 -4.83 1.52 -1.87
CA THR A 185 -5.98 1.23 -2.75
C THR A 185 -6.09 -0.26 -3.04
N VAL A 186 -7.27 -0.84 -2.80
CA VAL A 186 -7.60 -2.25 -3.06
C VAL A 186 -8.40 -2.40 -4.35
N LEU A 187 -9.41 -1.54 -4.55
CA LEU A 187 -10.22 -1.48 -5.77
C LEU A 187 -10.19 -0.08 -6.37
N ASN A 188 -10.17 0.05 -7.69
CA ASN A 188 -10.21 1.33 -8.38
C ASN A 188 -10.92 1.24 -9.74
N THR A 189 -12.12 1.78 -9.83
CA THR A 189 -12.97 1.76 -11.05
C THR A 189 -12.36 2.51 -12.23
N SER A 190 -11.42 3.45 -12.01
CA SER A 190 -10.69 4.11 -13.11
C SER A 190 -9.81 3.14 -13.90
N LYS A 191 -9.49 1.97 -13.32
CA LYS A 191 -8.72 0.90 -13.97
C LYS A 191 -9.59 -0.06 -14.79
N ARG A 192 -10.92 0.06 -14.71
CA ARG A 192 -11.86 -0.84 -15.38
C ARG A 192 -11.55 -0.98 -16.87
N ARG A 193 -11.65 -2.23 -17.34
CA ARG A 193 -11.54 -2.61 -18.75
C ARG A 193 -12.82 -3.31 -19.20
N PRO A 194 -13.35 -3.02 -20.41
CA PRO A 194 -12.85 -2.04 -21.38
C PRO A 194 -13.07 -0.59 -20.91
N ALA A 195 -12.37 0.37 -21.53
CA ALA A 195 -12.41 1.78 -21.12
C ALA A 195 -13.83 2.39 -21.18
N ARG A 196 -14.70 1.90 -22.07
CA ARG A 196 -16.11 2.31 -22.18
C ARG A 196 -16.95 2.01 -20.93
N ALA A 197 -16.52 1.07 -20.09
CA ALA A 197 -17.20 0.73 -18.84
C ALA A 197 -16.71 1.60 -17.65
N ARG A 198 -15.71 2.47 -17.85
CA ARG A 198 -15.27 3.41 -16.80
C ARG A 198 -16.43 4.33 -16.43
N GLY A 199 -16.55 4.63 -15.14
CA GLY A 199 -17.69 5.35 -14.57
C GLY A 199 -18.72 4.43 -13.92
N GLN A 200 -18.66 3.11 -14.17
CA GLN A 200 -19.43 2.15 -13.37
C GLN A 200 -18.79 1.98 -11.99
N HIS A 201 -19.56 2.31 -10.96
CA HIS A 201 -19.21 2.15 -9.56
C HIS A 201 -19.36 0.68 -9.11
N PHE A 202 -18.69 0.30 -8.02
CA PHE A 202 -19.01 -0.94 -7.31
C PHE A 202 -19.92 -0.62 -6.11
N CYS A 203 -20.76 -1.56 -5.71
CA CYS A 203 -21.63 -1.42 -4.55
C CYS A 203 -20.85 -1.74 -3.27
N TYR A 204 -20.58 -0.72 -2.45
CA TYR A 204 -19.90 -0.90 -1.17
C TYR A 204 -20.79 -1.60 -0.13
N SER A 205 -22.10 -1.36 -0.16
CA SER A 205 -23.05 -2.07 0.71
C SER A 205 -23.02 -3.59 0.49
N ASP A 206 -22.86 -4.05 -0.76
CA ASP A 206 -22.68 -5.48 -1.07
C ASP A 206 -21.37 -6.03 -0.46
N ILE A 207 -20.28 -5.27 -0.51
CA ILE A 207 -18.99 -5.64 0.11
C ILE A 207 -19.18 -5.80 1.62
N LEU A 208 -19.81 -4.82 2.29
CA LEU A 208 -20.06 -4.90 3.72
C LEU A 208 -20.93 -6.10 4.09
N ARG A 209 -21.94 -6.43 3.29
CA ARG A 209 -22.77 -7.63 3.48
C ARG A 209 -21.97 -8.92 3.29
N ALA A 210 -21.09 -8.98 2.28
CA ALA A 210 -20.24 -10.15 2.03
C ALA A 210 -19.16 -10.35 3.11
N LEU A 211 -18.73 -9.26 3.76
CA LEU A 211 -17.75 -9.28 4.85
C LEU A 211 -18.37 -9.38 6.24
N ALA A 212 -19.67 -9.13 6.37
CA ALA A 212 -20.37 -9.35 7.62
C ALA A 212 -20.10 -10.81 8.01
N PRO A 213 -19.63 -11.07 9.24
CA PRO A 213 -19.55 -12.45 9.71
C PRO A 213 -20.93 -13.02 9.44
N ALA A 214 -20.98 -14.13 8.68
CA ALA A 214 -22.23 -14.86 8.52
C ALA A 214 -22.78 -14.97 9.94
N THR A 215 -23.91 -14.30 10.19
CA THR A 215 -24.60 -14.39 11.47
C THR A 215 -25.13 -15.81 11.50
N THR A 216 -24.22 -16.76 11.75
CA THR A 216 -24.55 -18.17 11.78
C THR A 216 -25.28 -18.36 13.10
N PRO A 217 -26.50 -18.91 13.07
CA PRO A 217 -27.13 -19.38 14.28
C PRO A 217 -26.22 -20.45 14.92
N THR A 218 -25.93 -20.26 16.20
CA THR A 218 -25.43 -21.27 17.16
C THR A 218 -23.99 -21.81 17.00
N LEU A 219 -23.12 -21.25 17.85
CA LEU A 219 -22.02 -21.87 18.63
C LEU A 219 -21.42 -23.20 18.10
N HIS A 220 -20.28 -23.07 17.42
CA HIS A 220 -19.12 -23.92 17.71
C HIS A 220 -17.93 -23.03 18.07
N PRO A 221 -17.11 -23.40 19.08
CA PRO A 221 -15.95 -22.63 19.47
C PRO A 221 -14.95 -22.53 18.29
N PRO A 222 -14.24 -21.40 18.16
CA PRO A 222 -13.34 -21.17 17.04
C PRO A 222 -12.19 -22.17 17.06
N ALA A 223 -12.16 -23.06 16.06
CA ALA A 223 -10.96 -23.78 15.69
C ALA A 223 -9.91 -22.75 15.28
N TYR A 224 -8.86 -22.63 16.09
CA TYR A 224 -7.66 -21.91 15.70
C TYR A 224 -7.09 -22.59 14.45
N PHE A 225 -7.08 -21.89 13.31
CA PHE A 225 -6.29 -22.30 12.17
C PHE A 225 -4.82 -22.18 12.55
N ALA A 226 -4.25 -23.28 13.07
CA ALA A 226 -2.81 -23.48 13.05
C ALA A 226 -2.41 -23.61 11.58
N VAL A 227 -1.66 -22.63 11.08
CA VAL A 227 -0.90 -22.83 9.84
C VAL A 227 0.10 -23.95 10.16
N PRO A 228 0.06 -25.11 9.48
CA PRO A 228 1.05 -26.15 9.74
C PRO A 228 2.43 -25.57 9.47
N ALA A 229 3.34 -25.75 10.44
CA ALA A 229 4.73 -25.40 10.27
C ALA A 229 5.25 -26.12 9.00
N PRO A 230 5.99 -25.42 8.11
CA PRO A 230 6.62 -26.10 6.99
C PRO A 230 7.53 -27.20 7.53
N ALA A 231 7.33 -28.41 7.03
CA ALA A 231 8.16 -29.56 7.39
C ALA A 231 9.65 -29.23 7.18
N PRO A 232 10.55 -29.65 8.07
CA PRO A 232 11.98 -29.48 7.85
C PRO A 232 12.37 -30.15 6.55
N ALA A 233 13.06 -29.41 5.68
CA ALA A 233 13.62 -29.96 4.45
C ALA A 233 14.66 -31.03 4.81
N SER A 234 14.37 -32.29 4.50
CA SER A 234 15.37 -33.35 4.50
C SER A 234 16.34 -33.12 3.35
N THR A 235 17.57 -32.72 3.69
CA THR A 235 18.69 -32.67 2.75
C THR A 235 19.23 -34.08 2.55
N THR A 236 18.79 -34.76 1.49
CA THR A 236 19.45 -36.00 1.02
C THR A 236 20.53 -35.61 0.02
N ILE A 237 21.79 -35.81 0.39
CA ILE A 237 22.94 -35.73 -0.51
C ILE A 237 23.03 -37.08 -1.23
N THR A 238 22.88 -37.08 -2.55
CA THR A 238 23.17 -38.23 -3.41
C THR A 238 24.24 -37.81 -4.42
N THR A 239 25.42 -38.39 -4.28
CA THR A 239 26.51 -38.37 -5.26
C THR A 239 26.21 -39.36 -6.38
N ALA A 240 26.26 -38.89 -7.63
CA ALA A 240 26.50 -39.74 -8.79
C ALA A 240 27.31 -38.96 -9.82
N ASP A 241 28.49 -39.50 -10.12
CA ASP A 241 29.27 -39.21 -11.32
C ASP A 241 28.53 -39.71 -12.57
N THR A 242 28.67 -38.99 -13.68
CA THR A 242 29.26 -39.48 -14.95
C THR A 242 29.05 -38.45 -16.07
N THR A 243 30.18 -38.09 -16.66
CA THR A 243 30.48 -37.40 -17.92
C THR A 243 29.50 -37.60 -19.09
N THR A 244 29.26 -36.54 -19.88
CA THR A 244 29.51 -36.48 -21.34
C THR A 244 29.42 -35.03 -21.84
N ALA A 245 30.40 -34.63 -22.65
CA ALA A 245 30.55 -33.30 -23.24
C ALA A 245 29.60 -33.05 -24.43
N THR A 246 29.07 -31.84 -24.56
CA THR A 246 28.53 -31.34 -25.84
C THR A 246 28.83 -29.85 -25.99
N LYS A 247 29.23 -29.51 -27.22
CA LYS A 247 29.90 -28.29 -27.68
C LYS A 247 28.94 -27.09 -27.74
N THR A 248 29.39 -25.98 -27.17
CA THR A 248 28.70 -24.69 -27.00
C THR A 248 28.59 -23.88 -28.29
N LEU A 249 27.43 -23.28 -28.54
CA LEU A 249 27.24 -22.09 -29.39
C LEU A 249 26.70 -20.94 -28.53
N PRO A 250 27.11 -19.67 -28.76
CA PRO A 250 26.69 -18.54 -27.95
C PRO A 250 25.23 -18.13 -28.26
N PRO A 251 24.43 -17.79 -27.24
CA PRO A 251 23.08 -17.29 -27.44
C PRO A 251 23.08 -15.84 -27.98
N PRO A 252 22.09 -15.46 -28.81
CA PRO A 252 21.93 -14.08 -29.26
C PRO A 252 21.55 -13.13 -28.09
N PRO A 253 21.91 -11.84 -28.16
CA PRO A 253 21.60 -10.87 -27.11
C PRO A 253 20.08 -10.67 -26.99
N ALA A 254 19.58 -10.76 -25.75
CA ALA A 254 18.18 -10.52 -25.44
C ALA A 254 17.78 -9.05 -25.71
N PRO A 255 16.58 -8.79 -26.24
CA PRO A 255 16.06 -7.44 -26.41
C PRO A 255 15.87 -6.77 -25.05
N VAL A 256 16.38 -5.54 -24.91
CA VAL A 256 16.24 -4.69 -23.73
C VAL A 256 14.81 -4.12 -23.68
N PRO A 257 13.95 -4.47 -22.70
CA PRO A 257 12.69 -3.77 -22.50
C PRO A 257 12.93 -2.54 -21.64
N LEU A 258 12.84 -1.39 -22.28
CA LEU A 258 13.01 -0.06 -21.72
C LEU A 258 11.76 0.34 -20.91
N THR A 259 11.58 -0.23 -19.71
CA THR A 259 10.63 0.28 -18.70
C THR A 259 10.98 -0.26 -17.30
N ARG A 260 11.71 0.53 -16.51
CA ARG A 260 11.73 0.42 -15.03
C ARG A 260 12.05 1.77 -14.41
N ALA A 261 11.02 2.59 -14.27
CA ALA A 261 11.07 3.82 -13.51
C ALA A 261 11.01 3.51 -12.00
N LEU A 262 12.06 3.90 -11.27
CA LEU A 262 12.07 4.41 -9.90
C LEU A 262 11.43 3.56 -8.79
N ALA A 263 12.19 2.57 -8.33
CA ALA A 263 12.14 2.03 -6.96
C ALA A 263 13.42 2.38 -6.15
N LEU A 264 14.21 3.35 -6.63
CA LEU A 264 15.55 3.68 -6.12
C LEU A 264 15.62 5.13 -5.63
N ALA A 265 15.19 5.35 -4.40
CA ALA A 265 15.72 6.44 -3.56
C ALA A 265 15.53 6.23 -2.04
N LEU A 266 15.08 5.04 -1.63
CA LEU A 266 15.28 4.52 -0.28
C LEU A 266 15.76 3.08 -0.48
N ASP A 267 17.07 2.84 -0.65
CA ASP A 267 17.64 1.49 -0.57
C ASP A 267 17.62 1.05 0.92
N LEU A 268 16.41 0.88 1.45
CA LEU A 268 16.18 0.20 2.72
C LEU A 268 16.30 -1.29 2.41
N ARG A 269 17.47 -1.88 2.61
CA ARG A 269 17.62 -3.34 2.46
C ARG A 269 16.94 -4.04 3.63
N TRP A 270 15.85 -4.73 3.33
CA TRP A 270 14.97 -5.40 4.27
C TRP A 270 15.53 -6.76 4.71
N ARG A 271 15.81 -6.97 6.00
CA ARG A 271 16.13 -8.29 6.55
C ARG A 271 14.91 -8.86 7.29
N ARG A 272 14.64 -10.15 7.09
CA ARG A 272 13.54 -10.89 7.74
C ARG A 272 13.96 -11.30 9.15
N ARG A 273 13.13 -11.02 10.15
CA ARG A 273 13.03 -11.83 11.38
C ARG A 273 11.56 -12.14 11.61
N PHE A 274 11.25 -13.38 11.96
CA PHE A 274 9.90 -13.82 12.31
C PHE A 274 9.84 -14.03 13.82
N TRP A 275 8.85 -13.43 14.49
CA TRP A 275 8.40 -13.93 15.79
C TRP A 275 6.91 -13.65 15.99
N CYS A 276 6.24 -14.58 16.68
CA CYS A 276 4.83 -14.54 17.04
C CYS A 276 4.74 -14.37 18.57
N THR A 277 4.13 -13.28 19.06
CA THR A 277 3.73 -13.18 20.47
C THR A 277 2.27 -12.74 20.57
N SER A 278 1.55 -13.42 21.47
CA SER A 278 0.14 -13.20 21.76
C SER A 278 0.03 -12.52 23.13
N SER A 279 -0.76 -11.44 23.22
CA SER A 279 -1.27 -10.93 24.49
C SER A 279 -2.62 -10.24 24.28
N ARG A 280 -3.55 -10.49 25.21
CA ARG A 280 -4.99 -10.15 25.22
C ARG A 280 -5.29 -9.02 26.22
N SER A 281 -6.51 -8.47 26.06
CA SER A 281 -7.30 -7.58 26.95
C SER A 281 -7.05 -6.08 26.78
N GLY A 282 -8.04 -5.17 26.72
CA GLY A 282 -9.49 -5.25 27.02
C GLY A 282 -10.30 -4.07 26.44
N LEU A 283 -11.61 -4.12 26.73
CA LEU A 283 -12.77 -3.29 26.32
C LEU A 283 -12.70 -1.78 26.68
N TRP A 284 -13.53 -0.78 26.26
CA TRP A 284 -14.66 -0.54 25.34
C TRP A 284 -14.90 1.00 25.21
N ALA A 285 -15.69 1.39 24.19
CA ALA A 285 -16.58 2.57 24.06
C ALA A 285 -16.02 4.01 23.88
N ALA A 286 -16.23 4.58 22.68
CA ALA A 286 -17.06 5.78 22.41
C ALA A 286 -16.68 6.44 21.06
N ALA A 287 -17.59 6.44 20.06
CA ALA A 287 -17.64 7.49 19.02
C ALA A 287 -18.88 7.32 18.11
N ARG A 288 -19.99 7.99 18.45
CA ARG A 288 -21.01 8.39 17.47
C ARG A 288 -20.79 9.87 17.15
N ARG A 289 -20.17 10.19 15.99
CA ARG A 289 -20.39 11.48 15.29
C ARG A 289 -19.72 11.70 13.91
N THR A 290 -19.22 10.68 13.20
CA THR A 290 -18.54 10.91 11.89
C THR A 290 -19.14 10.20 10.68
N GLY A 291 -20.29 9.53 10.80
CA GLY A 291 -20.86 8.79 9.66
C GLY A 291 -19.96 7.65 9.13
N ARG A 292 -18.91 7.28 9.87
CA ARG A 292 -18.04 6.15 9.57
C ARG A 292 -18.68 4.89 10.10
N MET A 293 -19.23 4.05 9.22
CA MET A 293 -19.64 2.71 9.60
C MET A 293 -18.38 1.87 9.79
N SER A 294 -17.97 1.66 11.04
CA SER A 294 -16.99 0.62 11.37
C SER A 294 -17.73 -0.72 11.32
N ALA A 295 -17.58 -1.44 10.20
CA ALA A 295 -17.98 -2.85 10.17
C ALA A 295 -17.10 -3.59 11.19
N ALA A 296 -17.72 -4.12 12.24
CA ALA A 296 -17.06 -4.91 13.27
C ALA A 296 -16.64 -6.28 12.71
N GLY A 297 -15.60 -6.25 11.90
CA GLY A 297 -14.89 -7.36 11.29
C GLY A 297 -13.48 -6.87 11.01
N VAL A 298 -12.73 -6.55 12.07
CA VAL A 298 -11.43 -5.88 11.96
C VAL A 298 -10.41 -6.88 11.42
N CYS A 299 -10.21 -6.89 10.10
CA CYS A 299 -9.03 -7.51 9.52
C CYS A 299 -7.82 -6.67 9.93
N ARG A 300 -7.01 -7.17 10.88
CA ARG A 300 -5.77 -6.53 11.33
C ARG A 300 -4.59 -7.01 10.48
N TRP A 301 -3.92 -6.07 9.83
CA TRP A 301 -2.77 -6.32 8.99
C TRP A 301 -1.58 -5.61 9.58
N VAL A 302 -0.43 -6.26 9.67
CA VAL A 302 0.76 -5.70 10.30
C VAL A 302 1.91 -5.73 9.30
N VAL A 303 2.51 -4.58 9.05
CA VAL A 303 3.66 -4.42 8.17
C VAL A 303 4.79 -3.82 8.97
N GLU A 304 5.91 -4.51 9.10
CA GLU A 304 7.10 -3.95 9.72
C GLU A 304 7.99 -3.29 8.65
N VAL A 305 8.45 -2.07 8.94
CA VAL A 305 9.33 -1.26 8.11
C VAL A 305 10.62 -1.03 8.91
N CYS A 306 11.62 -1.87 8.73
CA CYS A 306 12.88 -1.75 9.48
C CYS A 306 13.73 -0.57 8.98
N GLY A 307 14.37 0.15 9.91
CA GLY A 307 15.41 1.14 9.58
C GLY A 307 16.70 0.44 9.16
N GLY A 308 17.32 0.88 8.06
CA GLY A 308 18.65 0.42 7.67
C GLY A 308 19.71 1.25 8.38
N SER A 309 20.44 0.62 9.30
CA SER A 309 21.70 1.12 9.87
C SER A 309 22.83 1.07 8.85
#